data_AF-A0A932PFL8-F1
#
_entry.id   AF-A0A932PFL8-F1
#
_cell.length_a   1.000
_cell.length_b   1.000
_cell.length_c   1.000
_cell.angle_alpha   90.00
_cell.angle_beta   90.00
_cell.angle_gamma   90.00
#
_symmetry.space_group_name_H-M   'P 1'
#
loop_
_entity.id
_entity.type
_entity.pdbx_description
1 polymer ?
#
loop_
_entity_poly.entity_id
_entity_poly.type
_entity_poly.pdbx_seq_one_letter_code
_entity_poly.pdbx_strand_id
1 'polypeptide(L)'
;MSATASSPDGSKVTLALLQLLRGRSYEEIRARMYDNALGTPWWSACKTELDIRNSERLTTSLAENSRVVARITTSAEHMEKLTETLLEVTAGVADVVREVKKSSRRLEFATYAIIGVAVAQLFYVAFLALGRR
;
A
#
# COMPACT_ATOMS: atom_id res chain seq x y z
N MET A 1 -60.81 -13.73 -47.48
CA MET A 1 -59.40 -13.30 -47.36
C MET A 1 -59.13 -13.05 -45.89
N SER A 2 -58.66 -14.05 -45.15
CA SER A 2 -58.28 -13.89 -43.73
C SER A 2 -56.78 -13.64 -43.67
N ALA A 3 -56.40 -12.39 -43.44
CA ALA A 3 -55.02 -12.02 -43.17
C ALA A 3 -54.65 -12.50 -41.76
N THR A 4 -53.81 -13.52 -41.67
CA THR A 4 -53.15 -13.93 -40.44
C THR A 4 -52.14 -12.84 -40.07
N ALA A 5 -52.48 -12.00 -39.09
CA ALA A 5 -51.55 -11.08 -38.48
C ALA A 5 -50.44 -11.91 -37.80
N SER A 6 -49.26 -11.94 -38.40
CA SER A 6 -48.06 -12.51 -37.78
C SER A 6 -47.75 -11.72 -36.52
N SER A 7 -47.82 -12.37 -35.35
CA SER A 7 -47.34 -11.78 -34.09
C SER A 7 -45.93 -11.21 -34.29
N PRO A 8 -45.66 -9.97 -33.87
CA PRO A 8 -44.32 -9.40 -34.00
C PRO A 8 -43.34 -10.27 -33.21
N ASP A 9 -42.27 -10.65 -33.89
CA ASP A 9 -41.15 -11.43 -33.33
C ASP A 9 -40.63 -10.76 -32.06
N GLY A 10 -40.91 -11.35 -30.89
CA GLY A 10 -40.70 -10.73 -29.58
C GLY A 10 -39.25 -10.30 -29.32
N SER A 11 -38.29 -10.95 -29.99
CA SER A 11 -36.87 -10.62 -29.95
C SER A 11 -36.54 -9.28 -30.64
N LYS A 12 -37.23 -8.96 -31.73
CA LYS A 12 -37.05 -7.67 -32.44
C LYS A 12 -37.61 -6.51 -31.63
N VAL A 13 -38.72 -6.75 -30.91
CA VAL A 13 -39.34 -5.76 -30.04
C VAL A 13 -38.43 -5.45 -28.84
N THR A 14 -37.84 -6.44 -28.18
CA THR A 14 -36.90 -6.19 -27.07
C THR A 14 -35.65 -5.45 -27.53
N LEU A 15 -35.09 -5.79 -28.69
CA LEU A 15 -33.94 -5.09 -29.26
C LEU A 15 -34.24 -3.61 -29.60
N ALA A 16 -35.41 -3.32 -30.17
CA ALA A 16 -35.83 -1.95 -30.44
C ALA A 16 -36.04 -1.15 -29.13
N LEU A 17 -36.59 -1.79 -28.10
CA LEU A 17 -36.76 -1.19 -26.79
C LEU A 17 -35.40 -0.93 -26.11
N LEU A 18 -34.43 -1.83 -26.22
CA LEU A 18 -33.06 -1.63 -25.74
C LEU A 18 -32.42 -0.39 -26.38
N GLN A 19 -32.57 -0.20 -27.69
CA GLN A 19 -32.07 0.99 -28.38
C GLN A 19 -32.71 2.28 -27.85
N LEU A 20 -34.00 2.25 -27.51
CA LEU A 20 -34.71 3.38 -26.92
C LEU A 20 -34.27 3.67 -25.47
N LEU A 21 -33.95 2.63 -24.71
CA LEU A 21 -33.52 2.76 -23.31
C LEU A 21 -32.07 3.24 -23.17
N ARG A 22 -31.21 2.98 -24.17
CA ARG A 22 -29.80 3.40 -24.18
C ARG A 22 -29.62 4.91 -23.98
N GLY A 23 -30.54 5.74 -24.46
CA GLY A 23 -30.52 7.20 -24.27
C GLY A 23 -31.12 7.71 -22.96
N ARG A 24 -31.70 6.85 -22.10
CA ARG A 24 -32.39 7.25 -20.87
C ARG A 24 -31.53 7.11 -19.62
N SER A 25 -31.90 7.83 -18.56
CA SER A 25 -31.18 7.80 -17.29
C SER A 25 -31.40 6.49 -16.52
N TYR A 26 -30.43 6.09 -15.71
CA TYR A 26 -30.47 4.83 -14.94
C TYR A 26 -31.68 4.76 -13.99
N GLU A 27 -31.97 5.86 -13.28
CA GLU A 27 -33.10 5.91 -12.34
C GLU A 27 -34.46 5.88 -13.04
N GLU A 28 -34.56 6.49 -14.21
CA GLU A 28 -35.78 6.46 -15.01
C GLU A 28 -36.07 5.06 -15.57
N ILE A 29 -35.03 4.32 -15.96
CA ILE A 29 -35.16 2.92 -16.39
C ILE A 29 -35.58 2.05 -15.20
N ARG A 30 -34.96 2.26 -14.03
CA ARG A 30 -35.32 1.52 -12.81
C ARG A 30 -36.78 1.75 -12.41
N ALA A 31 -37.23 3.00 -12.37
CA ALA A 31 -38.62 3.33 -12.03
C ALA A 31 -39.60 2.64 -12.98
N ARG A 32 -39.37 2.77 -14.29
CA ARG A 32 -40.23 2.15 -15.31
C ARG A 32 -40.17 0.62 -15.34
N MET A 33 -39.10 0.01 -14.84
CA MET A 33 -39.02 -1.45 -14.68
C MET A 33 -39.99 -1.93 -13.59
N TYR A 34 -40.13 -1.19 -12.48
CA TYR A 34 -41.03 -1.54 -11.38
C TYR A 34 -42.50 -1.19 -11.66
N ASP A 35 -42.76 -0.23 -12.56
CA ASP A 35 -44.12 0.14 -12.98
C ASP A 35 -44.78 -0.90 -13.90
N ASN A 36 -44.03 -1.87 -14.44
CA ASN A 36 -44.50 -2.83 -15.42
C ASN A 36 -44.48 -4.28 -14.90
N ALA A 37 -45.41 -5.10 -15.40
CA ALA A 37 -45.50 -6.51 -15.02
C ALA A 37 -44.23 -7.30 -15.41
N LEU A 38 -43.85 -8.23 -14.52
CA LEU A 38 -42.73 -9.14 -14.72
C LEU A 38 -42.96 -10.01 -15.96
N GLY A 39 -41.90 -10.26 -16.74
CA GLY A 39 -41.96 -11.12 -17.94
C GLY A 39 -42.42 -10.41 -19.22
N THR A 40 -42.75 -9.12 -19.16
CA THR A 40 -43.01 -8.33 -20.38
C THR A 40 -41.72 -8.08 -21.18
N PRO A 41 -41.80 -7.90 -22.51
CA PRO A 41 -40.65 -7.49 -23.33
C PRO A 41 -40.01 -6.18 -22.85
N TRP A 42 -40.82 -5.27 -22.32
CA TRP A 42 -40.36 -4.03 -21.70
C TRP A 42 -39.53 -4.27 -20.44
N TRP A 43 -40.03 -5.12 -19.53
CA TRP A 43 -39.31 -5.48 -18.31
C TRP A 43 -37.97 -6.16 -18.64
N SER A 44 -37.96 -7.08 -19.60
CA SER A 44 -36.74 -7.76 -20.07
C SER A 44 -35.71 -6.77 -20.63
N ALA A 45 -36.14 -5.84 -21.49
CA ALA A 45 -35.27 -4.80 -22.04
C ALA A 45 -34.71 -3.87 -20.94
N CYS A 46 -35.53 -3.45 -19.98
CA CYS A 46 -35.09 -2.63 -18.85
C CYS A 46 -34.07 -3.37 -17.99
N LYS A 47 -34.32 -4.64 -17.67
CA LYS A 47 -33.41 -5.47 -16.88
C LYS A 47 -32.06 -5.65 -17.59
N THR A 48 -32.06 -6.00 -18.87
CA THR A 48 -30.83 -6.18 -19.65
C THR A 48 -30.01 -4.90 -19.72
N GLU A 49 -30.63 -3.73 -19.94
CA GLU A 49 -29.91 -2.45 -19.95
C GLU A 49 -29.32 -2.09 -18.58
N LEU A 50 -30.07 -2.34 -17.49
CA LEU A 50 -29.57 -2.14 -16.13
C LEU A 50 -28.41 -3.08 -15.79
N ASP A 51 -28.49 -4.34 -16.21
CA ASP A 51 -27.43 -5.34 -16.03
C ASP A 51 -26.17 -4.96 -16.81
N ILE A 52 -26.30 -4.49 -18.06
CA ILE A 52 -25.18 -3.99 -18.87
C ILE A 52 -24.49 -2.83 -18.14
N ARG A 53 -25.24 -1.79 -17.73
CA ARG A 53 -24.67 -0.63 -17.04
C ARG A 53 -24.06 -0.99 -15.69
N ASN A 54 -24.65 -1.96 -14.98
CA ASN A 54 -24.09 -2.45 -13.73
C ASN A 54 -22.76 -3.19 -13.97
N SER A 55 -22.68 -4.01 -15.01
CA SER A 55 -21.45 -4.67 -15.41
C SER A 55 -20.36 -3.68 -15.86
N GLU A 56 -20.72 -2.59 -16.55
CA GLU A 56 -19.81 -1.51 -16.91
C GLU A 56 -19.27 -0.77 -15.67
N ARG A 57 -20.13 -0.50 -14.68
CA ARG A 57 -19.70 0.08 -13.39
C ARG A 57 -18.80 -0.87 -12.58
N LEU A 58 -19.11 -2.17 -12.61
CA LEU A 58 -18.30 -3.17 -11.92
C LEU A 58 -16.93 -3.35 -12.61
N THR A 59 -16.89 -3.37 -13.93
CA THR A 59 -15.62 -3.50 -14.69
C THR A 59 -14.74 -2.25 -14.56
N THR A 60 -15.34 -1.06 -14.58
CA THR A 60 -14.60 0.20 -14.35
C THR A 60 -14.04 0.28 -12.93
N SER A 61 -14.84 -0.03 -11.91
CA SER A 61 -14.35 -0.07 -10.53
C SER A 61 -13.32 -1.18 -10.29
N LEU A 62 -13.44 -2.34 -10.95
CA LEU A 62 -12.44 -3.41 -10.88
C LEU A 62 -11.11 -2.98 -11.51
N ALA A 63 -11.15 -2.27 -12.64
CA ALA A 63 -9.96 -1.73 -13.29
C ALA A 63 -9.27 -0.66 -12.44
N GLU A 64 -10.04 0.20 -11.77
CA GLU A 64 -9.52 1.19 -10.81
C GLU A 64 -8.92 0.51 -9.58
N ASN A 65 -9.63 -0.46 -9.00
CA ASN A 65 -9.16 -1.23 -7.85
C ASN A 65 -7.89 -2.03 -8.17
N SER A 66 -7.77 -2.61 -9.37
CA SER A 66 -6.57 -3.30 -9.83
C SER A 66 -5.34 -2.38 -9.80
N ARG A 67 -5.48 -1.13 -10.26
CA ARG A 67 -4.40 -0.13 -10.20
C ARG A 67 -4.04 0.25 -8.78
N VAL A 68 -5.02 0.39 -7.90
CA VAL A 68 -4.78 0.69 -6.49
C VAL A 68 -4.06 -0.47 -5.80
N VAL A 69 -4.49 -1.71 -6.04
CA VAL A 69 -3.84 -2.92 -5.51
C VAL A 69 -2.39 -3.00 -5.99
N ALA A 70 -2.11 -2.76 -7.27
CA ALA A 70 -0.74 -2.74 -7.80
C ALA A 70 0.14 -1.66 -7.15
N ARG A 71 -0.43 -0.49 -6.80
CA ARG A 71 0.27 0.56 -6.05
C ARG A 71 0.53 0.16 -4.61
N ILE A 72 -0.39 -0.56 -3.97
CA ILE A 72 -0.23 -1.05 -2.60
C ILE A 72 0.86 -2.12 -2.55
N THR A 73 0.88 -3.07 -3.49
CA THR A 73 1.92 -4.12 -3.53
C THR A 73 3.30 -3.53 -3.74
N THR A 74 3.45 -2.61 -4.69
CA THR A 74 4.72 -1.90 -4.91
C THR A 74 5.13 -1.06 -3.70
N SER A 75 4.20 -0.37 -3.05
CA SER A 75 4.50 0.37 -1.81
C SER A 75 4.93 -0.54 -0.66
N ALA A 76 4.36 -1.74 -0.56
CA ALA A 76 4.72 -2.73 0.47
C ALA A 76 6.15 -3.26 0.23
N GLU A 77 6.52 -3.58 -1.01
CA GLU A 77 7.89 -3.99 -1.38
C GLU A 77 8.92 -2.90 -1.05
N HIS A 78 8.58 -1.63 -1.30
CA HIS A 78 9.45 -0.51 -0.92
C HIS A 78 9.62 -0.36 0.59
N MET A 79 8.55 -0.59 1.37
CA MET A 79 8.61 -0.57 2.84
C MET A 79 9.47 -1.70 3.40
N GLU A 80 9.35 -2.90 2.83
CA GLU A 80 10.16 -4.05 3.22
C GLU A 80 11.65 -3.75 3.01
N LYS A 81 12.00 -3.23 1.84
CA LYS A 81 13.38 -2.82 1.52
C LYS A 81 13.92 -1.74 2.45
N LEU A 82 13.11 -0.73 2.80
CA LEU A 82 13.51 0.30 3.76
C LEU A 82 13.71 -0.29 5.17
N THR A 83 12.88 -1.25 5.57
CA THR A 83 12.98 -1.92 6.87
C THR A 83 14.24 -2.79 6.96
N GLU A 84 14.56 -3.52 5.88
CA GLU A 84 15.80 -4.28 5.77
C GLU A 84 17.03 -3.38 5.84
N THR A 85 17.02 -2.27 5.09
CA THR A 85 18.11 -1.28 5.13
C THR A 85 18.26 -0.65 6.51
N LEU A 86 17.15 -0.36 7.20
CA LEU A 86 17.17 0.20 8.55
C LEU A 86 17.75 -0.81 9.56
N LEU A 87 17.40 -2.09 9.44
CA LEU A 87 17.97 -3.16 10.27
C LEU A 87 19.48 -3.28 10.05
N GLU A 88 19.92 -3.26 8.79
CA GLU A 88 21.35 -3.32 8.44
C GLU A 88 22.11 -2.11 9.00
N VAL A 89 21.60 -0.90 8.81
CA VAL A 89 22.20 0.33 9.35
C VAL A 89 22.21 0.30 10.88
N THR A 90 21.15 -0.19 11.52
CA THR A 90 21.08 -0.29 12.98
C THR A 90 22.08 -1.31 13.53
N ALA A 91 22.25 -2.44 12.84
CA ALA A 91 23.27 -3.43 13.18
C ALA A 91 24.69 -2.84 13.04
N GLY A 92 24.95 -2.12 11.94
CA GLY A 92 26.22 -1.42 11.74
C GLY A 92 26.50 -0.37 12.82
N VAL A 93 25.50 0.43 13.20
CA VAL A 93 25.61 1.39 14.30
C VAL A 93 25.89 0.68 15.63
N ALA A 94 25.23 -0.45 15.91
CA ALA A 94 25.46 -1.22 17.13
C ALA A 94 26.91 -1.74 17.21
N ASP A 95 27.49 -2.17 16.09
CA ASP A 95 28.87 -2.63 16.02
C ASP A 95 29.87 -1.49 16.16
N VAL A 96 29.62 -0.33 15.53
CA VAL A 96 30.42 0.88 15.74
C VAL A 96 30.39 1.30 17.21
N VAL A 97 29.22 1.28 17.87
CA VAL A 97 29.11 1.61 19.30
C VAL A 97 29.88 0.60 20.16
N ARG A 98 29.84 -0.69 19.84
CA ARG A 98 30.65 -1.71 20.55
C ARG A 98 32.14 -1.48 20.38
N GLU A 99 32.58 -1.12 19.18
CA GLU A 99 33.98 -0.85 18.88
C GLU A 99 34.47 0.42 19.58
N VAL A 100 33.68 1.50 19.56
CA VAL A 100 33.94 2.72 20.33
C VAL A 100 34.02 2.41 21.82
N LYS A 101 33.11 1.60 22.37
CA LYS A 101 33.15 1.20 23.79
C LYS A 101 34.41 0.40 24.12
N LYS A 102 34.83 -0.51 23.24
CA LYS A 102 36.06 -1.29 23.38
C LYS A 102 37.31 -0.41 23.30
N SER A 103 37.30 0.58 22.40
CA SER A 103 38.37 1.58 22.25
C SER A 103 38.45 2.51 23.46
N SER A 104 37.31 3.00 23.96
CA SER A 104 37.23 3.83 25.18
C SER A 104 37.80 3.11 26.40
N ARG A 105 37.49 1.82 26.57
CA ARG A 105 38.07 1.01 27.65
C ARG A 105 39.60 0.86 27.53
N ARG A 106 40.15 0.79 26.31
CA ARG A 106 41.61 0.78 26.10
C ARG A 106 42.25 2.14 26.45
N LEU A 107 41.56 3.23 26.14
CA LEU A 107 41.99 4.59 26.50
C LEU A 107 42.01 4.81 28.02
N GLU A 108 41.02 4.27 28.74
CA GLU A 108 40.99 4.33 30.22
C GLU A 108 42.24 3.68 30.83
N PHE A 109 42.61 2.47 30.37
CA PHE A 109 43.82 1.80 30.86
C PHE A 109 45.11 2.58 30.55
N ALA A 110 45.24 3.14 29.35
CA ALA A 110 46.38 3.96 28.99
C ALA A 110 46.48 5.21 29.88
N THR A 111 45.35 5.84 30.19
CA THR A 111 45.28 7.02 31.05
C THR A 111 45.74 6.70 32.48
N TYR A 112 45.27 5.59 33.06
CA TYR A 112 45.73 5.16 34.39
C TYR A 112 47.23 4.84 34.41
N ALA A 113 47.76 4.23 33.36
CA ALA A 113 49.19 3.96 33.26
C ALA A 113 50.02 5.26 33.24
N ILE A 114 49.59 6.26 32.46
CA ILE A 114 50.25 7.57 32.41
C ILE A 114 50.21 8.25 33.79
N ILE A 115 49.05 8.24 34.47
CA ILE A 115 48.92 8.80 35.82
C ILE A 115 49.85 8.07 36.80
N GLY A 116 49.91 6.74 36.74
CA GLY A 116 50.80 5.94 37.59
C GLY A 116 52.28 6.28 37.39
N VAL A 117 52.72 6.42 36.14
CA VAL A 117 54.09 6.85 35.81
C VAL A 117 54.36 8.26 36.32
N ALA A 118 53.42 9.20 36.14
CA ALA A 118 53.57 10.57 36.63
C ALA A 118 53.69 10.63 38.16
N VAL A 119 52.90 9.84 38.90
CA VAL A 119 52.99 9.74 40.36
C VAL A 119 54.34 9.15 40.78
N ALA A 120 54.79 8.07 40.14
CA ALA A 120 56.10 7.48 40.43
C ALA A 120 57.25 8.47 40.16
N GLN A 121 57.16 9.24 39.08
CA GLN A 121 58.13 10.29 38.75
C GLN A 121 58.13 11.42 39.80
N LEU A 122 56.96 11.86 40.25
CA LEU A 122 56.85 12.87 41.32
C LEU A 122 57.46 12.37 42.63
N PHE A 123 57.19 11.13 43.01
CA PHE A 123 57.82 10.49 44.16
C PHE A 123 59.34 10.40 44.00
N TYR A 124 59.82 9.99 42.82
CA TYR A 124 61.26 9.91 42.55
C TYR A 124 61.94 11.27 42.71
N VAL A 125 61.37 12.33 42.13
CA VAL A 125 61.89 13.70 42.26
C VAL A 125 61.85 14.17 43.73
N ALA A 126 60.77 13.91 44.45
CA ALA A 126 60.64 14.27 45.86
C ALA A 126 61.68 13.56 46.75
N PHE A 127 61.88 12.24 46.56
CA PHE A 127 62.90 11.47 47.27
C PHE A 127 64.31 11.89 46.88
N LEU A 128 64.57 12.18 45.60
CA LEU A 128 65.87 12.68 45.15
C LEU A 128 66.20 14.07 45.72
N ALA A 129 65.18 14.92 45.88
CA ALA A 129 65.31 16.24 46.48
C ALA A 129 65.48 16.19 48.01
N LEU A 130 64.78 15.26 48.70
CA LEU A 130 64.89 15.07 50.14
C LEU A 130 66.17 14.34 50.56
N GLY A 131 66.61 13.33 49.79
CA GLY A 131 67.80 12.54 50.09
C GLY A 131 69.13 13.22 49.75
N ARG A 132 69.07 14.43 49.18
CA ARG A 132 70.25 15.25 48.83
C ARG A 132 70.46 16.43 49.80
N ARG A 133 69.65 16.52 50.86
CA ARG A 133 69.90 17.32 52.07
C ARG A 133 70.41 16.40 53.17
#